data_AF-A0A2G6NIQ2-F1
#
_entry.id   AF-A0A2G6NIQ2-F1
#
_cell.length_a   1.000
_cell.length_b   1.000
_cell.length_c   1.000
_cell.angle_alpha   90.00
_cell.angle_beta   90.00
_cell.angle_gamma   90.00
#
_symmetry.space_group_name_H-M   'P 1'
#
loop_
_entity.id
_entity.type
_entity.pdbx_description
1 polymer ?
#
loop_
_entity_poly.entity_id
_entity_poly.type
_entity_poly.pdbx_seq_one_letter_code
_entity_poly.pdbx_strand_id
1 'polypeptide(L)'
;MIRIFVSLFASILTGFQAYWVYSRGSGFCLDQGCEIVEKLTLVSPLYINLAGFFFFQVLLWTFLFSKQTDSRFLPRFADFVLLCGLAVESILVFYQYNIANAFCAYCLVICGLVVLLNILGGITQIVKGVVLAGAVLAACFSLQFGSNSFEGLEAGSIAHIPGAEGRPAVVLFFSEACPHCEAVIEEFRSKKECDIRLNPIDKMAGFTFPEAEIFEDYDISQNLGFLTLLSLKEIPVLLVRDEQETRLIRGEKQIVGYLNDACSERSSSEYGSGMSSLTPTAPAAYQIPKEEDCPVGQDCTEKKEGDKTVENSQQ
;
A
#
# COMPACT_ATOMS: atom_id res chain seq x y z
N MET A 1 -38.99 -11.82 -3.15
CA MET A 1 -38.96 -11.20 -1.80
C MET A 1 -37.54 -11.16 -1.23
N ILE A 2 -36.76 -12.25 -1.28
CA ILE A 2 -35.37 -12.26 -0.78
C ILE A 2 -34.49 -11.16 -1.41
N ARG A 3 -34.54 -10.96 -2.74
CA ARG A 3 -33.80 -9.89 -3.44
C ARG A 3 -34.05 -8.49 -2.86
N ILE A 4 -35.29 -8.20 -2.45
CA ILE A 4 -35.67 -6.90 -1.85
C ILE A 4 -34.98 -6.72 -0.50
N PHE A 5 -35.03 -7.74 0.36
CA PHE A 5 -34.39 -7.68 1.69
C PHE A 5 -32.87 -7.54 1.57
N VAL A 6 -32.24 -8.28 0.64
CA VAL A 6 -30.80 -8.17 0.40
C VAL A 6 -30.44 -6.77 -0.11
N SER A 7 -31.19 -6.20 -1.07
CA SER A 7 -30.94 -4.83 -1.56
C SER A 7 -31.17 -3.77 -0.49
N LEU A 8 -32.16 -3.95 0.39
CA LEU A 8 -32.42 -3.03 1.50
C LEU A 8 -31.27 -3.08 2.53
N PHE A 9 -30.83 -4.28 2.91
CA PHE A 9 -29.71 -4.46 3.82
C PHE A 9 -28.43 -3.83 3.25
N ALA A 10 -28.14 -4.06 1.97
CA ALA A 10 -26.98 -3.48 1.29
C ALA A 10 -27.04 -1.94 1.21
N SER A 11 -28.24 -1.38 0.96
CA SER A 11 -28.47 0.07 0.99
C SER A 11 -28.23 0.66 2.38
N ILE A 12 -28.76 0.02 3.44
CA ILE A 12 -28.51 0.46 4.82
C ILE A 12 -27.01 0.42 5.16
N LEU A 13 -26.33 -0.67 4.79
CA LEU A 13 -24.91 -0.86 5.06
C LEU A 13 -24.05 0.21 4.37
N THR A 14 -24.25 0.43 3.08
CA THR A 14 -23.51 1.44 2.29
C THR A 14 -23.85 2.87 2.72
N GLY A 15 -25.11 3.15 3.06
CA GLY A 15 -25.54 4.45 3.58
C GLY A 15 -24.94 4.76 4.96
N PHE A 16 -24.89 3.75 5.85
CA PHE A 16 -24.23 3.88 7.15
C PHE A 16 -22.74 4.15 7.00
N GLN A 17 -22.05 3.40 6.12
CA GLN A 17 -20.63 3.63 5.83
C GLN A 17 -20.38 5.03 5.29
N ALA A 18 -21.19 5.50 4.33
CA ALA A 18 -21.07 6.84 3.76
C ALA A 18 -21.26 7.94 4.83
N TYR A 19 -22.26 7.79 5.70
CA TYR A 19 -22.51 8.72 6.79
C TYR A 19 -21.35 8.74 7.80
N TRP A 20 -20.78 7.57 8.11
CA TRP A 20 -19.65 7.46 9.01
C TRP A 20 -18.40 8.17 8.46
N VAL A 21 -18.06 7.90 7.20
CA VAL A 21 -16.95 8.55 6.49
C VAL A 21 -17.12 10.06 6.48
N TYR A 22 -18.34 10.54 6.18
CA TYR A 22 -18.65 11.97 6.18
C TYR A 22 -18.43 12.62 7.56
N SER A 23 -18.72 11.91 8.65
CA SER A 23 -18.67 12.45 10.01
C SER A 23 -17.28 12.39 10.65
N ARG A 24 -16.48 11.36 10.33
CA ARG A 24 -15.17 11.11 10.97
C ARG A 24 -13.97 11.35 10.07
N GLY A 25 -14.18 11.55 8.77
CA GLY A 25 -13.12 11.73 7.78
C GLY A 25 -12.40 10.44 7.37
N SER A 26 -12.71 9.30 8.01
CA SER A 26 -12.12 7.99 7.70
C SER A 26 -13.17 6.87 7.63
N GLY A 27 -12.88 5.86 6.80
CA GLY A 27 -13.68 4.65 6.68
C GLY A 27 -13.78 3.84 7.96
N PHE A 28 -14.92 3.15 8.16
CA PHE A 28 -15.01 2.10 9.18
C PHE A 28 -14.19 0.90 8.70
N CYS A 29 -12.93 0.83 9.13
CA CYS A 29 -11.98 -0.21 8.78
C CYS A 29 -12.05 -1.33 9.82
N LEU A 30 -12.57 -2.50 9.40
CA LEU A 30 -12.59 -3.70 10.25
C LEU A 30 -11.27 -4.48 10.22
N ASP A 31 -10.38 -4.18 9.27
CA ASP A 31 -9.10 -4.84 9.06
C ASP A 31 -8.07 -3.87 8.46
N GLN A 32 -6.78 -4.16 8.61
CA GLN A 32 -5.65 -3.37 8.07
C GLN A 32 -5.73 -3.21 6.55
N GLY A 33 -6.32 -4.18 5.84
CA GLY A 33 -6.50 -4.11 4.39
C GLY A 33 -7.42 -2.96 3.93
N CYS A 34 -8.28 -2.44 4.80
CA CYS A 34 -9.16 -1.32 4.45
C CYS A 34 -8.39 0.01 4.38
N GLU A 35 -7.40 0.21 5.25
CA GLU A 35 -6.56 1.41 5.24
C GLU A 35 -5.66 1.48 4.01
N ILE A 36 -5.10 0.33 3.61
CA ILE A 36 -4.26 0.21 2.41
C ILE A 36 -5.10 0.56 1.17
N VAL A 37 -6.28 -0.06 1.02
CA VAL A 37 -7.15 0.21 -0.14
C VAL A 37 -7.64 1.66 -0.18
N GLU A 38 -7.88 2.28 0.98
CA GLU A 38 -8.29 3.69 1.08
C GLU A 38 -7.17 4.65 0.64
N LYS A 39 -5.90 4.35 0.95
CA LYS A 39 -4.75 5.19 0.57
C LYS A 39 -4.38 5.09 -0.91
N LEU A 40 -4.57 3.93 -1.55
CA LEU A 40 -4.22 3.75 -2.97
C LEU A 40 -5.34 4.16 -3.94
N THR A 41 -6.57 4.39 -3.48
CA THR A 41 -7.68 4.77 -4.37
C THR A 41 -7.68 6.27 -4.66
N LEU A 42 -7.62 6.63 -5.95
CA LEU A 42 -7.67 8.03 -6.41
C LEU A 42 -9.00 8.72 -6.08
N VAL A 43 -10.07 7.94 -5.95
CA VAL A 43 -11.42 8.43 -5.68
C VAL A 43 -11.69 8.29 -4.19
N SER A 44 -12.09 9.38 -3.54
CA SER A 44 -12.41 9.37 -2.11
C SER A 44 -13.43 8.26 -1.76
N PRO A 45 -13.21 7.51 -0.66
CA PRO A 45 -14.10 6.45 -0.21
C PRO A 45 -15.56 6.89 -0.05
N LEU A 46 -15.80 8.17 0.22
CA LEU A 46 -17.14 8.74 0.31
C LEU A 46 -17.92 8.56 -1.00
N TYR A 47 -17.30 8.86 -2.15
CA TYR A 47 -17.96 8.76 -3.45
C TYR A 47 -18.24 7.31 -3.84
N ILE A 48 -17.32 6.40 -3.54
CA ILE A 48 -17.50 4.97 -3.81
C ILE A 48 -18.69 4.44 -2.99
N ASN A 49 -18.76 4.78 -1.70
CA ASN A 49 -19.88 4.38 -0.84
C ASN A 49 -21.22 5.00 -1.27
N LEU A 50 -21.22 6.27 -1.70
CA LEU A 50 -22.42 6.93 -2.20
C LEU A 50 -22.90 6.31 -3.52
N ALA A 51 -21.99 5.95 -4.41
CA ALA A 51 -22.30 5.24 -5.65
C ALA A 51 -22.91 3.87 -5.36
N GLY A 52 -22.33 3.12 -4.42
CA GLY A 52 -22.88 1.84 -3.94
C GLY A 52 -24.28 1.99 -3.34
N PHE A 53 -24.48 3.02 -2.50
CA PHE A 53 -25.80 3.34 -1.94
C PHE A 53 -26.83 3.60 -3.03
N PHE A 54 -26.52 4.46 -4.00
CA PHE A 54 -27.41 4.76 -5.12
C PHE A 54 -27.71 3.51 -5.95
N PHE A 55 -26.69 2.69 -6.23
CA PHE A 55 -26.84 1.42 -6.94
C PHE A 55 -27.84 0.48 -6.25
N PHE A 56 -27.69 0.24 -4.94
CA PHE A 56 -28.62 -0.62 -4.20
C PHE A 56 -30.01 0.00 -4.08
N GLN A 57 -30.11 1.33 -4.03
CA GLN A 57 -31.40 2.01 -4.00
C GLN A 57 -32.16 1.84 -5.32
N VAL A 58 -31.48 1.95 -6.47
CA VAL A 58 -32.06 1.69 -7.79
C VAL A 58 -32.58 0.24 -7.87
N LEU A 59 -31.80 -0.73 -7.41
CA LEU A 59 -32.22 -2.13 -7.37
C LEU A 59 -33.42 -2.35 -6.47
N LEU A 60 -33.41 -1.78 -5.26
CA LEU A 60 -34.51 -1.88 -4.30
C LEU A 60 -35.83 -1.37 -4.90
N TRP A 61 -35.82 -0.16 -5.46
CA TRP A 61 -37.00 0.42 -6.09
C TRP A 61 -37.47 -0.41 -7.29
N THR A 62 -36.55 -0.87 -8.14
CA THR A 62 -36.90 -1.69 -9.30
C THR A 62 -37.55 -3.00 -8.89
N PHE A 63 -37.05 -3.66 -7.83
CA PHE A 63 -37.66 -4.89 -7.31
C PHE A 63 -39.03 -4.64 -6.64
N LEU A 64 -39.20 -3.52 -5.95
CA LEU A 64 -40.49 -3.15 -5.34
C LEU A 64 -41.54 -2.86 -6.41
N PHE A 65 -41.22 -2.04 -7.41
CA PHE A 65 -42.15 -1.69 -8.48
C PHE A 65 -42.44 -2.85 -9.42
N SER A 66 -41.47 -3.74 -9.65
CA SER A 66 -41.69 -4.97 -10.41
C SER A 66 -42.71 -5.91 -9.76
N LYS A 67 -42.94 -5.80 -8.44
CA LYS A 67 -43.97 -6.59 -7.75
C LYS A 67 -45.37 -5.97 -7.93
N GLN A 68 -45.43 -4.65 -8.05
CA GLN A 68 -46.69 -3.90 -8.14
C GLN A 68 -47.20 -3.78 -9.58
N THR A 69 -46.29 -3.79 -10.55
CA THR A 69 -46.61 -3.59 -11.97
C THR A 69 -46.30 -4.85 -12.77
N ASP A 70 -47.22 -5.28 -13.63
CA ASP A 70 -47.05 -6.45 -14.52
C ASP A 70 -46.11 -6.17 -15.73
N SER A 71 -45.14 -5.28 -15.52
CA SER A 71 -44.22 -4.84 -16.56
C SER A 71 -43.04 -5.80 -16.68
N ARG A 72 -42.85 -6.37 -17.88
CA ARG A 72 -41.69 -7.21 -18.22
C ARG A 72 -40.38 -6.43 -18.36
N PHE A 73 -40.41 -5.09 -18.29
CA PHE A 73 -39.23 -4.25 -18.46
C PHE A 73 -38.40 -4.13 -17.17
N LEU A 74 -39.05 -3.92 -16.02
CA LEU A 74 -38.38 -3.69 -14.74
C LEU A 74 -37.47 -4.85 -14.31
N PRO A 75 -37.89 -6.13 -14.38
CA PRO A 75 -37.00 -7.24 -14.07
C PRO A 75 -35.74 -7.26 -14.94
N ARG A 76 -35.89 -7.01 -16.25
CA ARG A 76 -34.77 -7.00 -17.20
C ARG A 76 -33.82 -5.85 -16.94
N PHE A 77 -34.35 -4.68 -16.58
CA PHE A 77 -33.55 -3.54 -16.18
C PHE A 77 -32.75 -3.84 -14.90
N ALA A 78 -33.37 -4.45 -13.89
CA ALA A 78 -32.67 -4.85 -12.67
C ALA A 78 -31.55 -5.87 -12.95
N ASP A 79 -31.80 -6.85 -13.83
CA ASP A 79 -30.80 -7.83 -14.22
C ASP A 79 -29.62 -7.19 -14.98
N PHE A 80 -29.89 -6.19 -15.84
CA PHE A 80 -28.85 -5.39 -16.49
C PHE A 80 -28.02 -4.60 -15.47
N VAL A 81 -28.66 -3.89 -14.55
CA VAL A 81 -27.98 -3.13 -13.49
C VAL A 81 -27.12 -4.06 -12.64
N LEU A 82 -27.60 -5.25 -12.29
CA LEU A 82 -26.81 -6.25 -11.56
C LEU A 82 -25.57 -6.75 -12.31
N LEU A 83 -25.64 -6.87 -13.64
CA LEU A 83 -24.47 -7.22 -14.46
C LEU A 83 -23.45 -6.07 -14.47
N CYS A 84 -23.90 -4.82 -14.58
CA CYS A 84 -23.02 -3.66 -14.45
C CYS A 84 -22.33 -3.61 -13.09
N GLY A 85 -23.08 -3.86 -12.00
CA GLY A 85 -22.51 -3.95 -10.66
C GLY A 85 -21.45 -5.05 -10.57
N LEU A 86 -21.73 -6.24 -11.11
CA LEU A 86 -20.77 -7.35 -11.09
C LEU A 86 -19.50 -7.05 -11.90
N ALA A 87 -19.62 -6.32 -13.02
CA ALA A 87 -18.46 -5.86 -13.78
C ALA A 87 -17.59 -4.89 -12.96
N VAL A 88 -18.20 -3.94 -12.25
CA VAL A 88 -17.49 -3.01 -11.36
C VAL A 88 -16.80 -3.76 -10.22
N GLU A 89 -17.51 -4.68 -9.56
CA GLU A 89 -16.93 -5.50 -8.48
C GLU A 89 -15.76 -6.36 -8.99
N SER A 90 -15.81 -6.84 -10.23
CA SER A 90 -14.70 -7.60 -10.83
C SER A 90 -13.44 -6.73 -10.95
N ILE A 91 -13.58 -5.47 -11.34
CA ILE A 91 -12.46 -4.51 -11.40
C ILE A 91 -11.93 -4.24 -9.99
N LEU A 92 -12.82 -4.02 -9.00
CA LEU A 92 -12.42 -3.76 -7.61
C LEU A 92 -11.73 -4.96 -6.95
N VAL A 93 -12.14 -6.18 -7.28
CA VAL A 93 -11.48 -7.41 -6.83
C VAL A 93 -10.12 -7.56 -7.50
N PHE A 94 -10.02 -7.30 -8.81
CA PHE A 94 -8.74 -7.31 -9.51
C PHE A 94 -7.75 -6.31 -8.89
N TYR A 95 -8.22 -5.10 -8.58
CA TYR A 95 -7.44 -4.06 -7.95
C TYR A 95 -6.94 -4.48 -6.56
N GLN A 96 -7.82 -5.05 -5.72
CA GLN A 96 -7.44 -5.55 -4.40
C GLN A 96 -6.40 -6.68 -4.47
N TYR A 97 -6.53 -7.56 -5.46
CA TYR A 97 -5.63 -8.70 -5.63
C TYR A 97 -4.27 -8.31 -6.21
N ASN A 98 -4.22 -7.54 -7.30
CA ASN A 98 -2.96 -7.27 -8.02
C ASN A 98 -2.26 -5.96 -7.59
N ILE A 99 -3.03 -4.91 -7.30
CA ILE A 99 -2.48 -3.57 -7.05
C ILE A 99 -2.33 -3.36 -5.55
N ALA A 100 -3.43 -3.43 -4.81
CA ALA A 100 -3.40 -3.18 -3.36
C ALA A 100 -2.74 -4.32 -2.57
N ASN A 101 -2.65 -5.53 -3.14
CA ASN A 101 -2.14 -6.74 -2.46
C ASN A 101 -2.77 -6.96 -1.06
N ALA A 102 -3.98 -6.46 -0.87
CA ALA A 102 -4.70 -6.44 0.38
C ALA A 102 -6.19 -6.49 0.11
N PHE A 103 -6.91 -7.25 0.94
CA PHE A 103 -8.35 -7.38 0.82
C PHE A 103 -9.05 -6.52 1.85
N CYS A 104 -9.96 -5.67 1.38
CA CYS A 104 -10.84 -4.93 2.26
C CYS A 104 -12.07 -5.79 2.59
N ALA A 105 -12.21 -6.19 3.86
CA ALA A 105 -13.34 -7.00 4.31
C ALA A 105 -14.70 -6.36 3.97
N TYR A 106 -14.82 -5.03 4.08
CA TYR A 106 -16.03 -4.31 3.70
C TYR A 106 -16.34 -4.43 2.20
N CYS A 107 -15.34 -4.19 1.33
CA CYS A 107 -15.52 -4.33 -0.12
C CYS A 107 -15.89 -5.77 -0.50
N LEU A 108 -15.31 -6.77 0.15
CA LEU A 108 -15.67 -8.18 -0.08
C LEU A 108 -17.10 -8.49 0.36
N VAL A 109 -17.61 -7.87 1.43
CA VAL A 109 -19.02 -7.99 1.82
C VAL A 109 -19.93 -7.38 0.76
N ILE A 110 -19.61 -6.20 0.24
CA ILE A 110 -20.39 -5.56 -0.84
C ILE A 110 -20.37 -6.43 -2.11
N CYS A 111 -19.19 -6.89 -2.53
CA CYS A 111 -19.04 -7.82 -3.64
C CYS A 111 -19.88 -9.10 -3.44
N GLY A 112 -19.82 -9.68 -2.24
CA GLY A 112 -20.63 -10.84 -1.86
C GLY A 112 -22.14 -10.59 -1.97
N LEU A 113 -22.62 -9.41 -1.59
CA LEU A 113 -24.03 -9.01 -1.74
C LEU A 113 -24.43 -8.88 -3.22
N VAL A 114 -23.57 -8.31 -4.07
CA VAL A 114 -23.80 -8.21 -5.53
C VAL A 114 -23.84 -9.59 -6.18
N VAL A 115 -22.90 -10.47 -5.81
CA VAL A 115 -22.87 -11.87 -6.28
C VAL A 115 -24.12 -12.62 -5.82
N LEU A 116 -24.51 -12.48 -4.56
CA LEU A 116 -25.72 -13.09 -4.03
C LEU A 116 -26.98 -12.62 -4.79
N LEU A 117 -27.10 -11.32 -5.07
CA LEU A 117 -28.22 -10.79 -5.84
C LEU A 117 -28.27 -11.33 -7.28
N ASN A 118 -27.11 -11.56 -7.92
CA ASN A 118 -27.01 -12.21 -9.23
C ASN A 118 -27.42 -13.70 -9.16
N ILE A 119 -27.00 -14.43 -8.12
CA ILE A 119 -27.40 -15.83 -7.90
C ILE A 119 -28.92 -15.94 -7.72
N LEU A 120 -29.50 -15.03 -6.94
CA LEU A 120 -30.96 -14.95 -6.75
C LEU A 120 -31.72 -14.52 -8.00
N GLY A 121 -31.04 -14.07 -9.06
CA GLY A 121 -31.60 -13.79 -10.38
C GLY A 121 -31.84 -15.05 -11.23
N GLY A 122 -31.34 -16.22 -10.81
CA GLY A 122 -31.50 -17.50 -11.50
C GLY A 122 -30.32 -17.86 -12.39
N ILE A 123 -30.33 -19.08 -12.93
CA ILE A 123 -29.17 -19.67 -13.61
C ILE A 123 -28.71 -18.90 -14.86
N THR A 124 -29.66 -18.33 -15.60
CA THR A 124 -29.36 -17.52 -16.79
C THR A 124 -28.61 -16.24 -16.42
N GLN A 125 -28.93 -15.64 -15.28
CA GLN A 125 -28.22 -14.48 -14.76
C GLN A 125 -26.82 -14.85 -14.27
N ILE A 126 -26.68 -16.00 -13.60
CA ILE A 126 -25.38 -16.51 -13.15
C ILE A 126 -24.44 -16.69 -14.34
N VAL A 127 -24.88 -17.38 -15.40
CA VAL A 127 -24.03 -17.63 -16.57
C VAL A 127 -23.60 -16.32 -17.22
N LYS A 128 -24.52 -15.37 -17.43
CA LYS A 128 -24.19 -14.04 -17.97
C LYS A 128 -23.19 -13.31 -17.09
N GLY A 129 -23.40 -13.37 -15.78
CA GLY A 129 -22.53 -12.74 -14.79
C GLY A 129 -21.13 -13.31 -14.81
N VAL A 130 -20.98 -14.64 -14.79
CA VAL A 130 -19.68 -15.32 -14.84
C VAL A 130 -18.93 -15.01 -16.13
N VAL A 131 -19.61 -15.04 -17.28
CA VAL A 131 -18.99 -14.69 -18.57
C VAL A 131 -18.51 -13.25 -18.57
N LEU A 132 -19.33 -12.31 -18.09
CA LEU A 132 -18.98 -10.90 -18.04
C LEU A 132 -17.82 -10.65 -17.06
N ALA A 133 -17.90 -11.18 -15.84
CA ALA A 133 -16.86 -11.05 -14.83
C ALA A 133 -15.53 -11.65 -15.33
N GLY A 134 -15.56 -12.83 -15.93
CA GLY A 134 -14.39 -13.47 -16.53
C GLY A 134 -13.79 -12.65 -17.66
N ALA A 135 -14.61 -12.08 -18.54
CA ALA A 135 -14.14 -11.22 -19.62
C ALA A 135 -13.49 -9.92 -19.09
N VAL A 136 -14.10 -9.28 -18.08
CA VAL A 136 -13.55 -8.08 -17.44
C VAL A 136 -12.24 -8.40 -16.74
N LEU A 137 -12.17 -9.48 -15.96
CA LEU A 137 -10.94 -9.91 -15.30
C LEU A 137 -9.85 -10.21 -16.33
N ALA A 138 -10.15 -10.97 -17.39
CA ALA A 138 -9.20 -11.26 -18.45
C ALA A 138 -8.67 -9.98 -19.13
N ALA A 139 -9.55 -8.99 -19.37
CA ALA A 139 -9.13 -7.69 -19.87
C ALA A 139 -8.23 -6.95 -18.88
N CYS A 140 -8.57 -6.94 -17.59
CA CYS A 140 -7.73 -6.34 -16.54
C CYS A 140 -6.37 -7.03 -16.42
N PHE A 141 -6.30 -8.37 -16.50
CA PHE A 141 -5.02 -9.10 -16.50
C PHE A 141 -4.21 -8.90 -17.78
N SER A 142 -4.88 -8.65 -18.92
CA SER A 142 -4.21 -8.36 -20.18
C SER A 142 -3.64 -6.93 -20.23
N LEU A 143 -4.20 -6.01 -19.46
CA LEU A 143 -3.65 -4.69 -19.28
C LEU A 143 -2.43 -4.82 -18.38
N GLN A 144 -1.25 -4.49 -18.91
CA GLN A 144 -0.06 -4.28 -18.08
C GLN A 144 -0.28 -3.01 -17.25
N PHE A 145 -1.00 -3.15 -16.14
CA PHE A 145 -0.91 -2.20 -15.05
C PHE A 145 0.50 -2.38 -14.48
N GLY A 146 1.43 -1.53 -14.96
CA GLY A 146 2.83 -1.44 -14.56
C GLY A 146 3.43 -2.75 -14.09
N SER A 147 4.13 -3.46 -14.97
CA SER A 147 4.99 -4.56 -14.54
C SER A 147 5.75 -4.12 -13.29
N ASN A 148 5.58 -4.86 -12.19
CA ASN A 148 6.34 -4.74 -10.94
C ASN A 148 7.82 -5.12 -11.16
N SER A 149 8.40 -4.70 -12.28
CA SER A 149 9.82 -4.72 -12.53
C SER A 149 10.47 -3.69 -11.62
N PHE A 150 11.68 -3.99 -11.19
CA PHE A 150 12.49 -3.10 -10.37
C PHE A 150 12.79 -1.73 -11.04
N GLU A 151 12.49 -1.58 -12.33
CA GLU A 151 12.43 -0.30 -13.07
C GLU A 151 11.26 0.59 -12.61
N GLY A 152 10.13 0.02 -12.17
CA GLY A 152 8.99 0.78 -11.64
C GLY A 152 9.30 1.54 -10.35
N LEU A 153 10.31 1.13 -9.59
CA LEU A 153 10.77 1.87 -8.40
C LEU A 153 11.30 3.26 -8.77
N GLU A 154 11.79 3.46 -9.99
CA GLU A 154 12.26 4.78 -10.42
C GLU A 154 11.12 5.79 -10.51
N ALA A 155 9.95 5.35 -11.00
CA ALA A 155 8.75 6.17 -11.06
C ALA A 155 8.18 6.51 -9.67
N GLY A 156 8.53 5.72 -8.64
CA GLY A 156 8.17 6.00 -7.25
C GLY A 156 9.15 6.93 -6.52
N SER A 157 10.23 7.38 -7.16
CA SER A 157 11.26 8.22 -6.56
C SER A 157 10.84 9.68 -6.57
N ILE A 158 10.83 10.35 -5.42
CA ILE A 158 10.61 11.81 -5.35
C ILE A 158 11.90 12.58 -5.62
N ALA A 159 13.05 11.98 -5.33
CA ALA A 159 14.33 12.60 -5.57
C ALA A 159 15.38 11.56 -5.97
N HIS A 160 16.30 11.95 -6.84
CA HIS A 160 17.44 11.16 -7.26
C HIS A 160 18.72 11.98 -7.12
N ILE A 161 19.72 11.39 -6.46
CA ILE A 161 21.05 11.97 -6.27
C ILE A 161 22.02 11.06 -7.03
N PRO A 162 22.58 11.52 -8.15
CA PRO A 162 23.48 10.70 -8.94
C PRO A 162 24.78 10.44 -8.17
N GLY A 163 25.18 9.17 -8.11
CA GLY A 163 26.41 8.73 -7.46
C GLY A 163 27.59 8.67 -8.42
N ALA A 164 28.76 8.34 -7.87
CA ALA A 164 29.95 8.07 -8.68
C ALA A 164 29.83 6.72 -9.42
N GLU A 165 30.38 6.63 -10.64
CA GLU A 165 30.39 5.38 -11.40
C GLU A 165 31.06 4.24 -10.60
N GLY A 166 30.44 3.05 -10.61
CA GLY A 166 30.92 1.87 -9.89
C GLY A 166 30.62 1.87 -8.39
N ARG A 167 29.75 2.78 -7.90
CA ARG A 167 29.21 2.76 -6.55
C ARG A 167 27.84 2.09 -6.50
N PRO A 168 27.44 1.53 -5.34
CA PRO A 168 26.16 0.85 -5.23
C PRO A 168 25.01 1.84 -5.39
N ALA A 169 23.95 1.39 -6.07
CA ALA A 169 22.70 2.13 -6.18
C ALA A 169 21.79 1.75 -5.02
N VAL A 170 21.30 2.74 -4.29
CA VAL A 170 20.50 2.57 -3.08
C VAL A 170 19.16 3.26 -3.21
N VAL A 171 18.10 2.60 -2.76
CA VAL A 171 16.73 3.13 -2.77
C VAL A 171 16.21 3.11 -1.33
N LEU A 172 15.92 4.28 -0.78
CA LEU A 172 15.36 4.43 0.56
C LEU A 172 13.84 4.53 0.50
N PHE A 173 13.14 3.64 1.21
CA PHE A 173 11.71 3.75 1.47
C PHE A 173 11.46 4.43 2.81
N PHE A 174 10.69 5.52 2.81
CA PHE A 174 10.50 6.37 3.99
C PHE A 174 9.14 7.10 4.03
N SER A 175 8.84 7.74 5.16
CA SER A 175 7.68 8.63 5.35
C SER A 175 8.13 9.90 6.07
N GLU A 176 7.45 11.02 5.84
CA GLU A 176 7.68 12.30 6.54
C GLU A 176 7.32 12.20 8.04
N ALA A 177 6.36 11.34 8.40
CA ALA A 177 5.92 11.15 9.78
C ALA A 177 6.82 10.21 10.61
N CYS A 178 7.91 9.69 10.02
CA CYS A 178 8.77 8.67 10.61
C CYS A 178 10.06 9.29 11.21
N PRO A 179 10.22 9.33 12.54
CA PRO A 179 11.40 9.95 13.16
C PRO A 179 12.72 9.21 12.84
N HIS A 180 12.66 7.88 12.69
CA HIS A 180 13.80 7.06 12.28
C HIS A 180 14.23 7.32 10.84
N CYS A 181 13.30 7.76 10.00
CA CYS A 181 13.56 8.04 8.60
C CYS A 181 14.31 9.37 8.43
N GLU A 182 13.99 10.36 9.25
CA GLU A 182 14.68 11.65 9.25
C GLU A 182 16.17 11.49 9.55
N ALA A 183 16.51 10.66 10.55
CA ALA A 183 17.90 10.37 10.90
C ALA A 183 18.70 9.77 9.72
N VAL A 184 18.09 8.85 8.95
CA VAL A 184 18.71 8.26 7.76
C VAL A 184 18.86 9.28 6.63
N ILE A 185 17.86 10.15 6.43
CA ILE A 185 17.87 11.19 5.39
C ILE A 185 18.98 12.23 5.65
N GLU A 186 19.19 12.62 6.91
CA GLU A 186 20.28 13.51 7.28
C GLU A 186 21.65 12.88 6.98
N GLU A 187 21.83 11.58 7.22
CA GLU A 187 23.05 10.88 6.84
C GLU A 187 23.29 10.96 5.33
N PHE A 188 22.25 10.77 4.50
CA PHE A 188 22.36 10.91 3.04
C PHE A 188 22.81 12.31 2.59
N ARG A 189 22.44 13.38 3.29
CA ARG A 189 22.88 14.74 2.94
C ARG A 189 24.39 14.91 3.03
N SER A 190 25.05 14.11 3.86
CA SER A 190 26.50 14.13 4.05
C SER A 190 27.28 13.19 3.10
N LYS A 191 26.59 12.28 2.40
CA LYS A 191 27.23 11.21 1.59
C LYS A 191 26.94 11.42 0.11
N LYS A 192 27.98 11.67 -0.69
CA LYS A 192 27.85 12.04 -2.11
C LYS A 192 28.24 10.95 -3.10
N GLU A 193 28.70 9.79 -2.64
CA GLU A 193 29.30 8.80 -3.56
C GLU A 193 28.33 7.75 -4.07
N CYS A 194 27.28 7.41 -3.31
CA CYS A 194 26.29 6.43 -3.75
C CYS A 194 25.25 7.05 -4.66
N ASP A 195 24.73 6.24 -5.59
CA ASP A 195 23.56 6.60 -6.39
C ASP A 195 22.32 6.39 -5.51
N ILE A 196 21.67 7.47 -5.11
CA ILE A 196 20.64 7.45 -4.07
C ILE A 196 19.29 7.87 -4.65
N ARG A 197 18.28 7.03 -4.45
CA ARG A 197 16.89 7.34 -4.74
C ARG A 197 16.05 7.35 -3.47
N LEU A 198 15.20 8.37 -3.37
CA LEU A 198 14.33 8.59 -2.22
C LEU A 198 12.89 8.28 -2.63
N ASN A 199 12.31 7.26 -2.02
CA ASN A 199 11.02 6.67 -2.39
C ASN A 199 10.04 6.79 -1.22
N PRO A 200 9.27 7.88 -1.13
CA PRO A 200 8.32 8.08 -0.05
C PRO A 200 7.12 7.12 -0.16
N ILE A 201 6.57 6.69 0.97
CA ILE A 201 5.35 5.87 1.04
C ILE A 201 4.08 6.70 1.23
N ASP A 202 4.20 8.02 1.35
CA ASP A 202 3.12 8.99 1.52
C ASP A 202 3.30 10.19 0.57
N LYS A 203 2.23 10.96 0.34
CA LYS A 203 2.29 12.21 -0.44
C LYS A 203 2.91 13.32 0.41
N MET A 204 3.92 14.00 -0.13
CA MET A 204 4.63 15.08 0.56
C MET A 204 4.34 16.43 -0.11
N ALA A 205 4.05 17.44 0.72
CA ALA A 205 3.70 18.78 0.26
C ALA A 205 4.97 19.65 0.16
N GLY A 206 5.80 19.36 -0.84
CA GLY A 206 7.05 20.07 -1.11
C GLY A 206 8.24 19.40 -0.43
N PHE A 207 9.04 18.71 -1.24
CA PHE A 207 10.28 18.07 -0.81
C PHE A 207 11.47 18.79 -1.42
N THR A 208 12.48 19.09 -0.61
CA THR A 208 13.71 19.71 -1.08
C THR A 208 14.91 18.93 -0.55
N PHE A 209 15.81 18.57 -1.44
CA PHE A 209 17.06 17.92 -1.08
C PHE A 209 18.20 18.56 -1.90
N PRO A 210 19.34 18.89 -1.26
CA PRO A 210 20.44 19.55 -1.95
C PRO A 210 21.00 18.66 -3.06
N GLU A 211 21.27 19.24 -4.23
CA GLU A 211 21.92 18.56 -5.37
C GLU A 211 21.13 17.36 -5.94
N ALA A 212 19.85 17.20 -5.57
CA ALA A 212 18.99 16.16 -6.09
C ALA A 212 18.12 16.64 -7.27
N GLU A 213 17.89 15.73 -8.21
CA GLU A 213 16.83 15.86 -9.20
C GLU A 213 15.48 15.54 -8.54
N ILE A 214 14.54 16.48 -8.56
CA ILE A 214 13.23 16.34 -7.90
C ILE A 214 12.17 15.96 -8.94
N PHE A 215 11.36 14.95 -8.62
CA PHE A 215 10.24 14.49 -9.43
C PHE A 215 8.93 14.82 -8.71
N GLU A 216 8.14 15.75 -9.26
CA GLU A 216 6.86 16.14 -8.65
C GLU A 216 5.74 15.12 -8.91
N ASP A 217 5.79 14.40 -10.03
CA ASP A 217 4.78 13.44 -10.47
C ASP A 217 5.14 11.98 -10.12
N TYR A 218 5.68 11.75 -8.92
CA TYR A 218 6.08 10.41 -8.47
C TYR A 218 4.88 9.53 -8.07
N ASP A 219 4.97 8.22 -8.34
CA ASP A 219 3.90 7.25 -8.06
C ASP A 219 4.19 6.41 -6.81
N ILE A 220 3.57 6.81 -5.70
CA ILE A 220 3.68 6.13 -4.40
C ILE A 220 3.18 4.67 -4.46
N SER A 221 2.26 4.36 -5.38
CA SER A 221 1.70 3.00 -5.48
C SER A 221 2.76 1.97 -5.85
N GLN A 222 3.82 2.38 -6.58
CA GLN A 222 4.98 1.53 -6.87
C GLN A 222 5.74 1.16 -5.60
N ASN A 223 5.94 2.13 -4.70
CA ASN A 223 6.66 1.93 -3.45
C ASN A 223 5.89 1.02 -2.48
N LEU A 224 4.59 1.31 -2.30
CA LEU A 224 3.71 0.50 -1.45
C LEU A 224 3.56 -0.92 -2.00
N GLY A 225 3.41 -1.07 -3.32
CA GLY A 225 3.35 -2.37 -3.99
C GLY A 225 4.61 -3.19 -3.76
N PHE A 226 5.78 -2.58 -3.90
CA PHE A 226 7.07 -3.23 -3.67
C PHE A 226 7.25 -3.70 -2.22
N LEU A 227 6.98 -2.84 -1.24
CA LEU A 227 7.07 -3.20 0.18
C LEU A 227 6.09 -4.33 0.53
N THR A 228 4.88 -4.27 -0.01
CA THR A 228 3.84 -5.30 0.24
C THR A 228 4.24 -6.65 -0.35
N LEU A 229 4.79 -6.68 -1.58
CA LEU A 229 5.29 -7.90 -2.22
C LEU A 229 6.34 -8.62 -1.36
N LEU A 230 7.21 -7.84 -0.71
CA LEU A 230 8.26 -8.36 0.17
C LEU A 230 7.78 -8.59 1.62
N SER A 231 6.49 -8.39 1.89
CA SER A 231 5.90 -8.46 3.23
C SER A 231 6.62 -7.55 4.23
N LEU A 232 7.12 -6.41 3.78
CA LEU A 232 7.77 -5.39 4.58
C LEU A 232 6.69 -4.46 5.12
N LYS A 233 6.53 -4.48 6.45
CA LYS A 233 5.52 -3.70 7.16
C LYS A 233 6.14 -2.57 7.97
N GLU A 234 7.43 -2.31 7.85
CA GLU A 234 8.16 -1.37 8.69
C GLU A 234 9.07 -0.52 7.81
N ILE A 235 9.26 0.74 8.19
CA ILE A 235 10.18 1.71 7.57
C ILE A 235 11.08 2.33 8.67
N PRO A 236 12.30 2.79 8.35
CA PRO A 236 12.93 2.87 7.04
C PRO A 236 13.44 1.52 6.51
N VAL A 237 13.43 1.36 5.18
CA VAL A 237 14.02 0.22 4.48
C VAL A 237 14.93 0.72 3.37
N LEU A 238 16.15 0.18 3.30
CA LEU A 238 17.08 0.43 2.22
C LEU A 238 17.20 -0.79 1.31
N LEU A 239 16.90 -0.60 0.03
CA LEU A 239 17.24 -1.55 -1.03
C LEU A 239 18.61 -1.16 -1.58
N VAL A 240 19.55 -2.10 -1.57
CA VAL A 240 20.89 -1.89 -2.11
C VAL A 240 21.06 -2.78 -3.34
N ARG A 241 21.50 -2.19 -4.44
CA ARG A 241 21.91 -2.87 -5.67
C ARG A 241 23.41 -2.70 -5.86
N ASP A 242 24.09 -3.83 -5.88
CA ASP A 242 25.48 -3.95 -6.30
C ASP A 242 25.51 -4.76 -7.63
N GLU A 243 26.67 -4.86 -8.28
CA GLU A 243 26.85 -5.57 -9.55
C GLU A 243 26.45 -7.06 -9.47
N GLN A 244 26.46 -7.65 -8.27
CA GLN A 244 26.27 -9.10 -8.06
C GLN A 244 25.09 -9.45 -7.14
N GLU A 245 24.60 -8.52 -6.31
CA GLU A 245 23.54 -8.83 -5.35
C GLU A 245 22.57 -7.67 -5.15
N THR A 246 21.31 -8.04 -4.88
CA THR A 246 20.29 -7.13 -4.36
C THR A 246 20.01 -7.54 -2.92
N ARG A 247 20.17 -6.61 -1.98
CA ARG A 247 19.92 -6.84 -0.56
C ARG A 247 18.98 -5.79 0.02
N LEU A 248 18.27 -6.19 1.07
CA LEU A 248 17.36 -5.34 1.83
C LEU A 248 17.91 -5.17 3.24
N ILE A 249 18.02 -3.93 3.68
CA ILE A 249 18.49 -3.53 5.01
C ILE A 249 17.35 -2.79 5.69
N ARG A 250 17.07 -3.12 6.95
CA ARG A 250 15.92 -2.58 7.69
C ARG A 250 16.37 -1.89 8.96
N GLY A 251 15.66 -0.82 9.31
CA GLY A 251 15.88 -0.08 10.55
C GLY A 251 17.05 0.89 10.45
N GLU A 252 16.92 2.01 11.17
CA GLU A 252 17.85 3.14 11.14
C GLU A 252 19.31 2.72 11.34
N LYS A 253 19.62 2.02 12.43
CA LYS A 253 21.01 1.67 12.81
C LYS A 253 21.72 0.85 11.74
N GLN A 254 21.04 -0.13 11.13
CA GLN A 254 21.63 -0.99 10.11
C GLN A 254 21.84 -0.23 8.81
N ILE A 255 20.89 0.63 8.44
CA ILE A 255 20.97 1.47 7.25
C ILE A 255 22.13 2.46 7.40
N VAL A 256 22.19 3.20 8.51
CA VAL A 256 23.27 4.16 8.78
C VAL A 256 24.63 3.48 8.83
N GLY A 257 24.73 2.30 9.46
CA GLY A 257 25.95 1.50 9.45
C GLY A 257 26.41 1.15 8.04
N TYR A 258 25.49 0.66 7.21
CA TYR A 258 25.77 0.34 5.81
C TYR A 258 26.24 1.56 4.99
N LEU A 259 25.55 2.69 5.13
CA LEU A 259 25.91 3.92 4.41
C LEU A 259 27.30 4.42 4.80
N ASN A 260 27.67 4.30 6.08
CA ASN A 260 29.00 4.69 6.53
C ASN A 260 30.11 3.81 5.96
N ASP A 261 29.85 2.52 5.76
CA ASP A 261 30.83 1.58 5.22
C ASP A 261 30.94 1.66 3.69
N ALA A 262 29.81 1.81 2.98
CA ALA A 262 29.75 1.68 1.52
C ALA A 262 29.71 3.02 0.76
N CYS A 263 29.19 4.08 1.38
CA CYS A 263 28.91 5.37 0.74
C CYS A 263 29.78 6.52 1.25
N SER A 264 30.80 6.24 2.06
CA SER A 264 31.77 7.24 2.51
C SER A 264 32.91 7.44 1.51
N GLU A 265 33.36 8.69 1.37
CA GLU A 265 34.55 9.06 0.60
C GLU A 265 35.72 8.15 0.95
N ARG A 266 36.14 7.33 -0.02
CA ARG A 266 37.41 6.60 0.13
C ARG A 266 38.51 7.64 0.11
N SER A 267 39.07 7.96 1.28
CA SER A 267 40.35 8.63 1.34
C SER A 267 41.35 7.76 0.57
N SER A 268 41.80 8.24 -0.59
CA SER A 268 42.88 7.64 -1.34
C SER A 268 44.17 7.73 -0.52
N SER A 269 44.37 6.75 0.37
CA SER A 269 45.68 6.50 0.97
C SER A 269 46.35 5.40 0.17
N GLU A 270 47.33 5.82 -0.64
CA GLU A 270 48.42 4.97 -1.10
C GLU A 270 49.09 4.21 0.06
N TYR A 271 49.78 3.12 -0.31
CA TYR A 271 50.56 2.14 0.47
C TYR A 271 49.78 0.88 0.83
N GLY A 272 50.20 -0.32 0.46
CA GLY A 272 51.40 -0.78 -0.23
C GLY A 272 51.41 -2.32 -0.14
N SER A 273 52.05 -2.97 -1.08
CA SER A 273 52.21 -4.43 -1.13
C SER A 273 52.64 -5.00 0.23
N GLY A 274 51.80 -5.86 0.82
CA GLY A 274 52.05 -6.52 2.09
C GLY A 274 51.30 -7.84 2.17
N MET A 275 51.95 -8.88 1.67
CA MET A 275 51.51 -10.27 1.73
C MET A 275 51.51 -10.76 3.19
N SER A 276 50.40 -11.31 3.70
CA SER A 276 50.43 -12.40 4.71
C SER A 276 49.05 -13.00 5.02
N SER A 277 48.96 -14.29 4.70
CA SER A 277 48.49 -15.42 5.53
C SER A 277 47.06 -15.44 6.11
N LEU A 278 46.31 -16.39 5.56
CA LEU A 278 45.07 -17.00 6.04
C LEU A 278 45.14 -17.48 7.49
N THR A 279 44.05 -17.28 8.24
CA THR A 279 43.56 -18.22 9.26
C THR A 279 42.03 -18.30 9.21
N PRO A 280 41.41 -19.49 9.17
CA PRO A 280 39.97 -19.62 9.22
C PRO A 280 39.49 -19.68 10.67
N THR A 281 38.63 -18.74 11.08
CA THR A 281 37.87 -18.85 12.34
C THR A 281 36.41 -19.12 12.02
N ALA A 282 35.86 -20.17 12.61
CA ALA A 282 34.49 -20.66 12.43
C ALA A 282 33.42 -19.62 12.82
N PRO A 283 32.18 -19.74 12.29
CA PRO A 283 31.13 -18.75 12.53
C PRO A 283 30.57 -18.85 13.95
N ALA A 284 30.62 -17.73 14.68
CA ALA A 284 29.86 -17.56 15.90
C ALA A 284 28.39 -17.31 15.54
N ALA A 285 27.50 -18.16 16.05
CA ALA A 285 26.06 -17.97 15.98
C ALA A 285 25.68 -16.67 16.72
N TYR A 286 25.21 -15.67 15.98
CA TYR A 286 24.63 -14.46 16.57
C TYR A 286 23.20 -14.74 17.01
N GLN A 287 22.96 -14.58 18.31
CA GLN A 287 21.64 -14.51 18.91
C GLN A 287 20.98 -13.18 18.55
N ILE A 288 19.69 -13.21 18.22
CA ILE A 288 18.85 -12.08 17.83
C ILE A 288 18.24 -11.45 19.09
N PRO A 289 18.54 -10.18 19.43
CA PRO A 289 17.65 -9.36 20.26
C PRO A 289 16.63 -8.65 19.35
N LYS A 290 15.35 -8.75 19.73
CA LYS A 290 14.22 -8.06 19.10
C LYS A 290 14.09 -6.62 19.59
N GLU A 291 13.41 -5.82 18.76
CA GLU A 291 12.69 -4.56 19.03
C GLU A 291 13.47 -3.26 18.74
N GLU A 292 13.39 -2.71 17.52
CA GLU A 292 13.41 -1.24 17.23
C GLU A 292 12.87 -0.93 15.80
N ASP A 293 11.64 -1.30 15.46
CA ASP A 293 11.02 -1.00 14.14
C ASP A 293 9.64 -0.32 14.32
N CYS A 294 9.29 0.62 13.42
CA CYS A 294 7.98 1.29 13.39
C CYS A 294 7.05 0.66 12.34
N PRO A 295 5.82 0.27 12.71
CA PRO A 295 4.87 -0.30 11.75
C PRO A 295 4.36 0.76 10.76
N VAL A 296 4.31 0.38 9.50
CA VAL A 296 3.74 1.12 8.37
C VAL A 296 2.25 1.32 8.63
N GLY A 297 1.82 2.58 8.74
CA GLY A 297 0.40 2.96 8.88
C GLY A 297 -0.03 3.53 10.23
N GLN A 298 0.87 3.83 11.18
CA GLN A 298 0.49 4.50 12.43
C GLN A 298 1.31 5.78 12.73
N ASP A 299 0.60 6.84 13.11
CA ASP A 299 1.18 8.01 13.77
C ASP A 299 1.79 7.57 15.12
N CYS A 300 3.12 7.67 15.21
CA CYS A 300 3.85 7.33 16.43
C CYS A 300 3.65 8.45 17.46
N THR A 301 2.79 8.22 18.45
CA THR A 301 2.76 9.05 19.66
C THR A 301 3.69 8.43 20.71
N GLU A 302 4.64 9.25 21.18
CA GLU A 302 5.66 8.87 22.16
C GLU A 302 5.05 8.25 23.43
N LYS A 303 5.48 7.03 23.77
CA LYS A 303 5.43 6.56 25.16
C LYS A 303 6.51 7.31 25.95
N LYS A 304 6.10 8.30 26.76
CA LYS A 304 6.94 8.81 27.84
C LYS A 304 6.98 7.81 28.98
N GLU A 305 8.15 7.23 29.24
CA GLU A 305 8.43 6.49 30.47
C GLU A 305 9.62 7.13 31.17
N GLY A 306 9.42 7.55 32.42
CA GLY A 306 10.51 7.85 33.36
C GLY A 306 10.37 9.15 34.15
N ASP A 307 9.45 9.22 35.12
CA ASP A 307 9.71 10.00 36.34
C ASP A 307 10.23 9.05 37.42
N LYS A 308 11.54 9.13 37.67
CA LYS A 308 12.24 8.45 38.75
C LYS A 308 12.16 9.33 40.00
N THR A 309 11.34 8.97 40.96
CA THR A 309 11.45 9.51 42.32
C THR A 309 12.40 8.63 43.14
N VAL A 310 13.62 9.11 43.37
CA VAL A 310 14.54 8.57 44.39
C VAL A 310 14.52 9.52 45.58
N GLU A 311 14.05 8.98 46.71
CA GLU A 311 14.51 9.13 48.09
C GLU A 311 15.32 10.39 48.47
N ASN A 312 14.82 11.12 49.48
CA ASN A 312 15.71 11.71 50.47
C ASN A 312 15.09 11.61 51.87
N SER A 313 15.73 10.81 52.71
CA SER A 313 15.52 10.73 54.15
C SER A 313 16.62 11.53 54.83
N GLN A 314 16.28 12.61 55.54
CA GLN A 314 17.03 13.13 56.68
C GLN A 314 16.27 14.30 57.36
N GLN A 315 16.07 14.12 58.67
CA GLN A 315 15.54 15.02 59.71
C GLN A 315 14.01 15.17 59.85
#